data_AF-A0A7X8AV94-F1
#
_entry.id   AF-A0A7X8AV94-F1
#
_cell.length_a   1.000
_cell.length_b   1.000
_cell.length_c   1.000
_cell.angle_alpha   90.00
_cell.angle_beta   90.00
_cell.angle_gamma   90.00
#
_symmetry.space_group_name_H-M   'P 1'
#
loop_
_entity.id
_entity.type
_entity.pdbx_description
1 polymer ?
#
loop_
_entity_poly.entity_id
_entity_poly.type
_entity_poly.pdbx_seq_one_letter_code
_entity_poly.pdbx_strand_id
1 'polypeptide(L)'
;MLKFSLLPFPKRIKFSGILHNTNKLNSSFGQRIITRRVKSYLVLASYMKAYFPQKNKISSIHVNCAYVPSFNNCELIKPEKEVWIGVPGSIEYKRRDYDFLLELASDPSFPENIKIILLGNASKHEGPSFIKKLTEQGLEQKFIVFNNFVPDSQFQCYMKSFDFLLPLIHPTTPSADAYLKYKASGTFILSSTYSKPMLCHKMFNTNLFDYSALFYSTSAELINSLKSNRKPSKSPAPVFEQDRSNYYSFVTHP
;
A
#
# COMPACT_ATOMS: atom_id res chain seq x y z
N MET A 1 8.37 11.67 17.61
CA MET A 1 7.33 10.96 18.39
C MET A 1 7.91 10.05 19.50
N LEU A 2 9.12 10.33 20.02
CA LEU A 2 9.71 9.56 21.14
C LEU A 2 9.41 10.19 22.52
N LYS A 3 8.89 11.43 22.54
CA LYS A 3 8.95 12.31 23.72
C LYS A 3 7.71 12.24 24.63
N PHE A 4 6.50 12.04 24.09
CA PHE A 4 5.29 12.13 24.93
C PHE A 4 5.02 10.88 25.74
N SER A 5 5.11 9.67 25.16
CA SER A 5 4.81 8.42 25.89
C SER A 5 5.77 8.10 27.04
N LEU A 6 6.85 8.86 27.19
CA LEU A 6 7.85 8.75 28.26
C LEU A 6 7.65 9.78 29.38
N LEU A 7 6.70 10.70 29.22
CA LEU A 7 6.32 11.61 30.30
C LEU A 7 5.67 10.81 31.45
N PRO A 8 5.77 11.30 32.69
CA PRO A 8 5.27 10.61 33.88
C PRO A 8 3.75 10.68 33.98
N PHE A 9 3.05 10.02 33.06
CA PHE A 9 1.60 9.90 33.12
C PHE A 9 1.16 8.94 34.24
N PRO A 10 0.06 9.23 34.95
CA PRO A 10 -0.50 8.34 35.97
C PRO A 10 -0.68 6.90 35.47
N LYS A 11 -0.46 5.89 36.33
CA LYS A 11 -0.57 4.46 35.96
C LYS A 11 -1.94 4.10 35.37
N ARG A 12 -3.00 4.81 35.77
CA ARG A 12 -4.37 4.68 35.23
C ARG A 12 -4.50 5.03 33.75
N ILE A 13 -3.60 5.86 33.20
CA ILE A 13 -3.57 6.16 31.76
C ILE A 13 -2.96 4.94 31.05
N LYS A 14 -3.78 4.28 30.24
CA LYS A 14 -3.36 3.20 29.35
C LYS A 14 -2.95 3.77 27.99
N PHE A 15 -1.95 3.19 27.35
CA PHE A 15 -1.47 3.60 26.04
C PHE A 15 -1.59 2.45 25.05
N SER A 16 -2.21 2.75 23.92
CA SER A 16 -2.25 1.88 22.73
C SER A 16 -1.56 2.60 21.57
N GLY A 17 -0.97 1.84 20.65
CA GLY A 17 -0.26 2.42 19.51
C GLY A 17 -0.50 1.66 18.21
N ILE A 18 -0.25 2.31 17.07
CA ILE A 18 -0.28 1.68 15.75
C ILE A 18 1.15 1.39 15.31
N LEU A 19 1.43 0.16 14.88
CA LEU A 19 2.74 -0.25 14.38
C LEU A 19 2.71 -0.49 12.87
N HIS A 20 3.34 0.43 12.13
CA HIS A 20 3.59 0.28 10.70
C HIS A 20 4.74 -0.70 10.38
N ASN A 21 5.61 -0.97 11.37
CA ASN A 21 6.71 -1.93 11.24
C ASN A 21 6.91 -2.71 12.55
N THR A 22 6.45 -3.96 12.61
CA THR A 22 6.51 -4.78 13.82
C THR A 22 7.94 -5.19 14.18
N ASN A 23 8.87 -5.25 13.23
CA ASN A 23 10.28 -5.55 13.49
C ASN A 23 10.94 -4.50 14.42
N LYS A 24 10.40 -3.27 14.48
CA LYS A 24 10.91 -2.25 15.40
C LYS A 24 10.81 -2.66 16.87
N LEU A 25 9.85 -3.53 17.24
CA LEU A 25 9.75 -4.05 18.61
C LEU A 25 11.01 -4.81 19.04
N ASN A 26 11.76 -5.38 18.09
CA ASN A 26 13.00 -6.11 18.34
C ASN A 26 14.24 -5.27 18.05
N SER A 27 14.25 -4.56 16.92
CA SER A 27 15.45 -3.88 16.41
C SER A 27 15.61 -2.43 16.91
N SER A 28 14.54 -1.75 17.34
CA SER A 28 14.61 -0.32 17.68
C SER A 28 14.70 -0.08 19.19
N PHE A 29 15.79 0.55 19.63
CA PHE A 29 15.97 0.98 21.02
C PHE A 29 14.84 1.90 21.50
N GLY A 30 14.49 2.90 20.70
CA GLY A 30 13.38 3.82 21.03
C GLY A 30 12.05 3.09 21.16
N GLN A 31 11.76 2.15 20.25
CA GLN A 31 10.54 1.34 20.34
C GLN A 31 10.54 0.46 21.59
N ARG A 32 11.69 -0.13 21.98
CA ARG A 32 11.80 -0.91 23.22
C ARG A 32 11.45 -0.08 24.45
N ILE A 33 11.86 1.19 24.49
CA ILE A 33 11.52 2.11 25.57
C ILE A 33 10.03 2.44 25.54
N ILE A 34 9.45 2.79 24.38
CA ILE A 34 8.01 3.05 24.22
C ILE A 34 7.18 1.83 24.68
N THR A 35 7.61 0.62 24.33
CA THR A 35 6.94 -0.65 24.64
C THR A 35 6.93 -0.97 26.15
N ARG A 36 7.71 -0.25 26.97
CA ARG A 36 7.56 -0.36 28.43
C ARG A 36 6.22 0.21 28.91
N ARG A 37 5.70 1.24 28.23
CA ARG A 37 4.45 1.92 28.58
C ARG A 37 3.27 1.55 27.68
N VAL A 38 3.53 1.34 26.38
CA VAL A 38 2.53 0.93 25.38
C VAL A 38 2.53 -0.59 25.30
N LYS A 39 1.44 -1.22 25.74
CA LYS A 39 1.31 -2.69 25.80
C LYS A 39 0.34 -3.27 24.77
N SER A 40 -0.41 -2.43 24.09
CA SER A 40 -1.46 -2.86 23.18
C SER A 40 -1.23 -2.20 21.82
N TYR A 41 -1.02 -3.00 20.78
CA TYR A 41 -0.67 -2.52 19.45
C TYR A 41 -1.66 -2.93 18.38
N LEU A 42 -2.03 -1.97 17.54
CA LEU A 42 -2.73 -2.24 16.30
C LEU A 42 -1.73 -2.44 15.17
N VAL A 43 -1.97 -3.45 14.33
CA VAL A 43 -1.22 -3.71 13.09
C VAL A 43 -2.15 -3.55 11.88
N LEU A 44 -1.55 -3.24 10.72
CA LEU A 44 -2.27 -2.80 9.52
C LEU A 44 -2.50 -3.91 8.48
N ALA A 45 -2.05 -5.13 8.77
CA ALA A 45 -2.35 -6.29 7.94
C ALA A 45 -2.39 -7.55 8.80
N SER A 46 -3.26 -8.49 8.43
CA SER A 46 -3.45 -9.77 9.11
C SER A 46 -2.16 -10.59 9.18
N TYR A 47 -1.40 -10.68 8.09
CA TYR A 47 -0.13 -11.43 8.04
C TYR A 47 0.93 -10.90 9.00
N MET A 48 0.91 -9.60 9.34
CA MET A 48 1.85 -9.03 10.30
C MET A 48 1.65 -9.61 11.71
N LYS A 49 0.44 -10.11 12.01
CA LYS A 49 0.12 -10.78 13.28
C LYS A 49 0.84 -12.13 13.39
N ALA A 50 0.96 -12.87 12.29
CA ALA A 50 1.63 -14.17 12.26
C ALA A 50 3.12 -14.06 12.63
N TYR A 51 3.75 -12.94 12.30
CA TYR A 51 5.15 -12.63 12.64
C TYR A 51 5.30 -11.66 13.81
N PHE A 52 4.22 -11.40 14.54
CA PHE A 52 4.26 -10.44 15.64
C PHE A 52 5.14 -11.00 16.78
N PRO A 53 6.11 -10.23 17.28
CA PRO A 53 7.01 -10.72 18.34
C PRO A 53 6.23 -11.17 19.58
N GLN A 54 6.41 -12.43 19.97
CA GLN A 54 5.88 -12.95 21.22
C GLN A 54 6.71 -12.41 22.38
N LYS A 55 6.25 -11.31 22.98
CA LYS A 55 6.84 -10.73 24.19
C LYS A 55 5.81 -10.73 25.30
N ASN A 56 6.24 -11.11 26.50
CA ASN A 56 5.38 -11.13 27.68
C ASN A 56 4.71 -9.76 27.87
N LYS A 57 3.37 -9.79 27.95
CA LYS A 57 2.49 -8.63 28.23
C LYS A 57 2.31 -7.64 27.07
N ILE A 58 2.51 -8.03 25.82
CA ILE A 58 2.10 -7.22 24.65
C ILE A 58 0.93 -7.89 23.95
N SER A 59 -0.18 -7.18 23.78
CA SER A 59 -1.32 -7.60 22.97
C SER A 59 -1.30 -6.91 21.60
N SER A 60 -1.86 -7.59 20.59
CA SER A 60 -2.06 -6.96 19.28
C SER A 60 -3.32 -7.41 18.56
N ILE A 61 -3.91 -6.48 17.81
CA ILE A 61 -5.02 -6.74 16.89
C ILE A 61 -4.71 -6.18 15.51
N HIS A 62 -5.35 -6.75 14.49
CA HIS A 62 -5.36 -6.23 13.14
C HIS A 62 -6.57 -5.31 12.94
N VAL A 63 -6.36 -4.17 12.30
CA VAL A 63 -7.41 -3.31 11.76
C VAL A 63 -7.05 -2.96 10.31
N ASN A 64 -8.03 -3.00 9.40
CA ASN A 64 -7.79 -2.71 7.99
C ASN A 64 -7.70 -1.20 7.73
N CYS A 65 -8.32 -0.38 8.58
CA CYS A 65 -8.41 1.08 8.43
C CYS A 65 -9.10 1.48 7.11
N ALA A 66 -10.10 0.71 6.68
CA ALA A 66 -10.77 0.87 5.39
C ALA A 66 -11.84 1.99 5.39
N TYR A 67 -11.42 3.24 5.60
CA TYR A 67 -12.30 4.39 5.48
C TYR A 67 -12.26 4.98 4.06
N VAL A 68 -13.43 5.11 3.44
CA VAL A 68 -13.60 5.82 2.16
C VAL A 68 -14.49 7.04 2.42
N PRO A 69 -13.94 8.26 2.42
CA PRO A 69 -14.76 9.46 2.53
C PRO A 69 -15.70 9.59 1.32
N SER A 70 -16.93 10.04 1.56
CA SER A 70 -17.86 10.40 0.48
C SER A 70 -17.55 11.80 -0.03
N PHE A 71 -17.32 11.92 -1.34
CA PHE A 71 -17.23 13.20 -2.04
C PHE A 71 -18.28 13.18 -3.15
N ASN A 72 -19.07 14.24 -3.24
CA ASN A 72 -20.23 14.29 -4.14
C ASN A 72 -19.84 14.63 -5.59
N ASN A 73 -18.63 15.16 -5.83
CA ASN A 73 -18.22 15.62 -7.15
C ASN A 73 -17.03 14.81 -7.64
N CYS A 74 -17.27 13.95 -8.63
CA CYS A 74 -16.24 13.26 -9.37
C CYS A 74 -16.41 13.48 -10.86
N GLU A 75 -15.64 14.40 -11.42
CA GLU A 75 -15.70 14.77 -12.85
C GLU A 75 -14.72 13.93 -13.70
N LEU A 76 -14.10 12.92 -13.12
CA LEU A 76 -13.15 12.05 -13.80
C LEU A 76 -13.88 11.08 -14.73
N ILE A 77 -13.74 11.30 -16.04
CA ILE A 77 -14.27 10.40 -17.07
C ILE A 77 -13.13 9.52 -17.57
N LYS A 78 -13.18 8.24 -17.23
CA LYS A 78 -12.27 7.23 -17.77
C LYS A 78 -12.79 6.73 -19.13
N PRO A 79 -11.97 6.73 -20.19
CA PRO A 79 -12.38 6.16 -21.48
C PRO A 79 -12.75 4.67 -21.35
N GLU A 80 -13.85 4.26 -22.00
CA GLU A 80 -14.47 2.94 -21.79
C GLU A 80 -13.55 1.75 -22.12
N LYS A 81 -12.68 1.92 -23.12
CA LYS A 81 -11.74 0.87 -23.58
C LYS A 81 -10.40 0.89 -22.86
N GLU A 82 -10.16 1.89 -22.01
CA GLU A 82 -8.89 2.00 -21.29
C GLU A 82 -8.90 1.14 -20.03
N VAL A 83 -7.74 0.54 -19.76
CA VAL A 83 -7.46 -0.12 -18.50
C VAL A 83 -6.48 0.75 -17.71
N TRP A 84 -6.86 1.11 -16.50
CA TRP A 84 -6.11 2.03 -15.65
C TRP A 84 -5.45 1.30 -14.49
N ILE A 85 -4.13 1.36 -14.46
CA ILE A 85 -3.30 0.77 -13.41
C ILE A 85 -2.80 1.88 -12.49
N GLY A 86 -3.23 1.87 -11.23
CA GLY A 86 -2.85 2.87 -10.24
C GLY A 86 -1.57 2.52 -9.48
N VAL A 87 -0.63 3.47 -9.39
CA VAL A 87 0.56 3.41 -8.52
C VAL A 87 0.47 4.57 -7.52
N PRO A 88 -0.25 4.40 -6.39
CA PRO A 88 -0.51 5.51 -5.46
C PRO A 88 0.71 5.84 -4.59
N GLY A 89 0.95 7.11 -4.29
CA GLY A 89 2.03 7.57 -3.42
C GLY A 89 3.30 8.00 -4.16
N SER A 90 4.27 8.54 -3.42
CA SER A 90 5.48 9.13 -3.96
C SER A 90 6.38 8.13 -4.71
N ILE A 91 7.14 8.65 -5.66
CA ILE A 91 8.19 7.91 -6.38
C ILE A 91 9.40 7.80 -5.45
N GLU A 92 9.58 6.62 -4.84
CA GLU A 92 10.68 6.28 -3.92
C GLU A 92 11.31 4.92 -4.27
N TYR A 93 12.51 4.90 -4.88
CA TYR A 93 13.19 3.67 -5.32
C TYR A 93 13.54 2.71 -4.17
N LYS A 94 13.68 3.23 -2.95
CA LYS A 94 13.90 2.40 -1.74
C LYS A 94 12.76 1.41 -1.46
N ARG A 95 11.55 1.71 -1.95
CA ARG A 95 10.33 0.94 -1.65
C ARG A 95 9.72 0.30 -2.88
N ARG A 96 10.05 0.78 -4.08
CA ARG A 96 9.41 0.39 -5.33
C ARG A 96 10.41 0.32 -6.47
N ASP A 97 10.18 -0.62 -7.36
CA ASP A 97 11.00 -0.85 -8.54
C ASP A 97 10.47 -0.06 -9.74
N TYR A 98 10.89 1.20 -9.83
CA TYR A 98 10.49 2.07 -10.93
C TYR A 98 11.27 1.80 -12.22
N ASP A 99 12.43 1.14 -12.15
CA ASP A 99 13.15 0.72 -13.35
C ASP A 99 12.40 -0.43 -14.05
N PHE A 100 11.87 -1.40 -13.29
CA PHE A 100 10.94 -2.40 -13.83
C PHE A 100 9.70 -1.78 -14.49
N LEU A 101 9.18 -0.67 -13.96
CA LEU A 101 8.01 0.01 -14.54
C LEU A 101 8.32 0.61 -15.92
N LEU A 102 9.51 1.18 -16.09
CA LEU A 102 9.99 1.70 -17.38
C LEU A 102 10.24 0.56 -18.37
N GLU A 103 10.86 -0.54 -17.93
CA GLU A 103 11.03 -1.75 -18.74
C GLU A 103 9.68 -2.29 -19.22
N LEU A 104 8.73 -2.45 -18.30
CA LEU A 104 7.39 -2.94 -18.60
C LEU A 104 6.66 -2.07 -19.64
N ALA A 105 6.74 -0.74 -19.48
CA ALA A 105 6.06 0.20 -20.37
C ALA A 105 6.76 0.38 -21.72
N SER A 106 8.08 0.13 -21.79
CA SER A 106 8.86 0.18 -23.04
C SER A 106 8.75 -1.09 -23.88
N ASP A 107 8.28 -2.20 -23.31
CA ASP A 107 8.03 -3.44 -24.05
C ASP A 107 7.04 -3.18 -25.21
N PRO A 108 7.39 -3.50 -26.48
CA PRO A 108 6.53 -3.28 -27.65
C PRO A 108 5.20 -4.05 -27.59
N SER A 109 5.14 -5.08 -26.76
CA SER A 109 3.95 -5.90 -26.54
C SER A 109 3.08 -5.37 -25.40
N PHE A 110 3.47 -4.31 -24.69
CA PHE A 110 2.66 -3.64 -23.69
C PHE A 110 1.39 -3.05 -24.33
N PRO A 111 0.18 -3.37 -23.84
CA PRO A 111 -1.05 -2.95 -24.50
C PRO A 111 -1.25 -1.42 -24.56
N GLU A 112 -1.54 -0.91 -25.75
CA GLU A 112 -1.74 0.54 -26.00
C GLU A 112 -2.95 1.14 -25.27
N ASN A 113 -3.95 0.31 -24.96
CA ASN A 113 -5.14 0.75 -24.21
C ASN A 113 -4.92 0.79 -22.69
N ILE A 114 -3.70 0.54 -22.20
CA ILE A 114 -3.38 0.61 -20.77
C ILE A 114 -2.72 1.93 -20.44
N LYS A 115 -3.22 2.60 -19.40
CA LYS A 115 -2.58 3.76 -18.78
C LYS A 115 -2.06 3.39 -17.40
N ILE A 116 -0.86 3.87 -17.09
CA ILE A 116 -0.26 3.79 -15.75
C ILE A 116 -0.40 5.16 -15.09
N ILE A 117 -1.08 5.21 -13.95
CA ILE A 117 -1.37 6.45 -13.24
C ILE A 117 -0.50 6.52 -11.99
N LEU A 118 0.48 7.42 -12.01
CA LEU A 118 1.35 7.68 -10.86
C LEU A 118 0.63 8.65 -9.92
N LEU A 119 -0.25 8.12 -9.08
CA LEU A 119 -1.15 8.90 -8.22
C LEU A 119 -0.41 9.40 -6.96
N GLY A 120 0.55 10.30 -7.17
CA GLY A 120 1.35 10.95 -6.15
C GLY A 120 2.10 12.14 -6.76
N ASN A 121 2.64 13.01 -5.91
CA ASN A 121 3.35 14.19 -6.39
C ASN A 121 4.74 13.82 -6.95
N ALA A 122 4.86 13.80 -8.27
CA ALA A 122 6.08 13.49 -9.03
C ALA A 122 7.14 14.61 -8.96
N SER A 123 6.84 15.80 -8.42
CA SER A 123 7.87 16.84 -8.19
C SER A 123 8.68 16.62 -6.90
N LYS A 124 8.38 15.57 -6.13
CA LYS A 124 9.06 15.25 -4.86
C LYS A 124 9.94 14.00 -5.01
N HIS A 125 10.93 13.89 -4.12
CA HIS A 125 11.82 12.73 -4.02
C HIS A 125 12.50 12.41 -5.36
N GLU A 126 12.55 11.13 -5.76
CA GLU A 126 13.11 10.67 -7.04
C GLU A 126 12.14 10.84 -8.23
N GLY A 127 11.02 11.53 -8.04
CA GLY A 127 10.05 11.77 -9.11
C GLY A 127 10.61 12.55 -10.31
N PRO A 128 11.32 13.68 -10.13
CA PRO A 128 11.85 14.44 -11.28
C PRO A 128 12.80 13.64 -12.16
N SER A 129 13.66 12.80 -11.57
CA SER A 129 14.58 11.94 -12.34
C SER A 129 13.84 10.80 -13.05
N PHE A 130 12.80 10.24 -12.43
CA PHE A 130 11.93 9.26 -13.09
C PHE A 130 11.20 9.86 -14.29
N ILE A 131 10.59 11.05 -14.14
CA ILE A 131 9.89 11.74 -15.24
C ILE A 131 10.84 12.05 -16.39
N LYS A 132 12.08 12.48 -16.09
CA LYS A 132 13.12 12.67 -17.11
C LYS A 132 13.38 11.39 -17.92
N LYS A 133 13.63 10.25 -17.24
CA LYS A 133 13.84 8.95 -17.91
C LYS A 133 12.63 8.54 -18.76
N LEU A 134 11.42 8.74 -18.24
CA LEU A 134 10.17 8.42 -18.93
C LEU A 134 10.05 9.20 -20.25
N THR A 135 10.38 10.50 -20.23
CA THR A 135 10.39 11.35 -21.43
C THR A 135 11.51 10.99 -22.40
N GLU A 136 12.72 10.71 -21.91
CA GLU A 136 13.83 10.26 -22.74
C GLU A 136 13.52 8.95 -23.49
N GLN A 137 12.61 8.13 -22.94
CA GLN A 137 12.14 6.89 -23.55
C GLN A 137 10.85 7.05 -24.39
N GLY A 138 10.28 8.26 -24.49
CA GLY A 138 9.07 8.53 -25.27
C GLY A 138 7.81 7.85 -24.74
N LEU A 139 7.72 7.61 -23.42
CA LEU A 139 6.64 6.84 -22.81
C LEU A 139 5.47 7.69 -22.30
N GLU A 140 5.47 9.00 -22.52
CA GLU A 140 4.50 9.95 -21.95
C GLU A 140 3.05 9.55 -22.20
N GLN A 141 2.76 9.03 -23.39
CA GLN A 141 1.40 8.63 -23.76
C GLN A 141 0.89 7.44 -22.92
N LYS A 142 1.76 6.65 -22.29
CA LYS A 142 1.36 5.51 -21.45
C LYS A 142 1.12 5.90 -19.98
N PHE A 143 1.45 7.13 -19.59
CA PHE A 143 1.41 7.57 -18.19
C PHE A 143 0.51 8.78 -17.94
N ILE A 144 -0.11 8.81 -16.77
CA ILE A 144 -0.71 10.02 -16.18
C ILE A 144 0.08 10.35 -14.91
N VAL A 145 0.60 11.59 -14.83
CA VAL A 145 1.49 12.04 -13.75
C VAL A 145 0.99 13.35 -13.15
N PHE A 146 1.28 13.58 -11.87
CA PHE A 146 0.89 14.79 -11.15
C PHE A 146 2.12 15.51 -10.61
N ASN A 147 2.27 16.79 -10.94
CA ASN A 147 3.42 17.60 -10.48
C ASN A 147 3.17 18.32 -9.14
N ASN A 148 1.97 18.17 -8.59
CA ASN A 148 1.53 18.79 -7.34
C ASN A 148 0.90 17.75 -6.41
N PHE A 149 0.60 18.16 -5.17
CA PHE A 149 -0.23 17.35 -4.28
C PHE A 149 -1.58 17.06 -4.96
N VAL A 150 -1.99 15.78 -4.95
CA VAL A 150 -3.29 15.35 -5.49
C VAL A 150 -4.34 15.57 -4.40
N PRO A 151 -5.32 16.47 -4.58
CA PRO A 151 -6.37 16.69 -3.59
C PRO A 151 -7.15 15.41 -3.28
N ASP A 152 -7.62 15.27 -2.04
CA ASP A 152 -8.30 14.05 -1.59
C ASP A 152 -9.48 13.66 -2.49
N SER A 153 -10.33 14.61 -2.89
CA SER A 153 -11.46 14.35 -3.80
C SER A 153 -11.00 13.74 -5.14
N GLN A 154 -9.95 14.29 -5.74
CA GLN A 154 -9.36 13.78 -6.98
C GLN A 154 -8.72 12.41 -6.76
N PHE A 155 -7.99 12.22 -5.64
CA PHE A 155 -7.41 10.93 -5.29
C PHE A 155 -8.49 9.83 -5.21
N GLN A 156 -9.60 10.11 -4.54
CA GLN A 156 -10.74 9.18 -4.43
C GLN A 156 -11.34 8.82 -5.79
N CYS A 157 -11.48 9.80 -6.68
CA CYS A 157 -11.96 9.57 -8.06
C CYS A 157 -11.08 8.57 -8.80
N TYR A 158 -9.76 8.77 -8.78
CA TYR A 158 -8.82 7.85 -9.42
C TYR A 158 -8.87 6.47 -8.78
N MET A 159 -8.86 6.39 -7.45
CA MET A 159 -8.94 5.12 -6.72
C MET A 159 -10.19 4.31 -7.09
N LYS A 160 -11.35 4.96 -7.28
CA LYS A 160 -12.58 4.31 -7.73
C LYS A 160 -12.52 3.86 -9.20
N SER A 161 -11.75 4.56 -10.03
CA SER A 161 -11.67 4.33 -11.48
C SER A 161 -10.64 3.28 -11.92
N PHE A 162 -9.67 2.96 -11.07
CA PHE A 162 -8.65 1.96 -11.37
C PHE A 162 -9.23 0.55 -11.57
N ASP A 163 -8.66 -0.20 -12.51
CA ASP A 163 -8.91 -1.64 -12.66
C ASP A 163 -7.98 -2.45 -11.80
N PHE A 164 -6.73 -2.00 -11.69
CA PHE A 164 -5.68 -2.65 -10.89
C PHE A 164 -4.90 -1.62 -10.09
N LEU A 165 -4.35 -2.06 -8.96
CA LEU A 165 -3.29 -1.37 -8.26
C LEU A 165 -1.96 -2.11 -8.44
N LEU A 166 -0.88 -1.36 -8.59
CA LEU A 166 0.45 -1.90 -8.82
C LEU A 166 1.40 -1.43 -7.70
N PRO A 167 1.67 -2.28 -6.70
CA PRO A 167 2.55 -1.93 -5.58
C PRO A 167 4.02 -1.70 -5.98
N LEU A 168 4.48 -2.34 -7.05
CA LEU A 168 5.88 -2.35 -7.54
C LEU A 168 6.93 -2.80 -6.51
N ILE A 169 6.57 -3.74 -5.64
CA ILE A 169 7.53 -4.30 -4.68
C ILE A 169 8.08 -5.59 -5.27
N HIS A 170 9.37 -5.58 -5.62
CA HIS A 170 10.11 -6.73 -6.15
C HIS A 170 11.18 -7.19 -5.16
N PRO A 171 11.70 -8.43 -5.29
CA PRO A 171 12.74 -8.96 -4.39
C PRO A 171 14.00 -8.09 -4.32
N THR A 172 14.31 -7.39 -5.40
CA THR A 172 15.43 -6.44 -5.54
C THR A 172 15.23 -5.14 -4.76
N THR A 173 13.98 -4.79 -4.40
CA THR A 173 13.71 -3.54 -3.68
C THR A 173 14.24 -3.64 -2.24
N PRO A 174 14.94 -2.61 -1.72
CA PRO A 174 15.58 -2.68 -0.40
C PRO A 174 14.63 -2.99 0.78
N SER A 175 13.33 -2.77 0.60
CA SER A 175 12.31 -2.98 1.65
C SER A 175 11.46 -4.24 1.45
N ALA A 176 11.74 -5.06 0.43
CA ALA A 176 10.91 -6.21 0.02
C ALA A 176 10.57 -7.17 1.18
N ASP A 177 11.60 -7.66 1.87
CA ASP A 177 11.45 -8.60 3.00
C ASP A 177 10.59 -8.04 4.14
N ALA A 178 10.69 -6.73 4.35
CA ALA A 178 9.89 -6.08 5.38
C ALA A 178 8.40 -6.15 5.04
N TYR A 179 8.02 -6.05 3.76
CA TYR A 179 6.62 -6.12 3.34
C TYR A 179 6.03 -7.53 3.39
N LEU A 180 6.84 -8.59 3.35
CA LEU A 180 6.37 -9.96 3.51
C LEU A 180 5.95 -10.28 4.95
N LYS A 181 6.60 -9.65 5.94
CA LYS A 181 6.51 -10.09 7.34
C LYS A 181 6.08 -8.98 8.31
N TYR A 182 6.70 -7.81 8.17
CA TYR A 182 6.74 -6.83 9.26
C TYR A 182 6.05 -5.51 8.96
N LYS A 183 5.72 -5.23 7.70
CA LYS A 183 5.12 -3.99 7.23
C LYS A 183 3.98 -4.26 6.26
N ALA A 184 2.98 -3.40 6.30
CA ALA A 184 1.98 -3.28 5.24
C ALA A 184 2.37 -2.17 4.26
N SER A 185 2.24 -2.43 2.95
CA SER A 185 2.28 -1.38 1.95
C SER A 185 0.98 -0.57 2.01
N GLY A 186 1.06 0.75 1.84
CA GLY A 186 -0.15 1.57 1.68
C GLY A 186 -1.02 1.09 0.52
N THR A 187 -0.41 0.58 -0.56
CA THR A 187 -1.15 0.02 -1.70
C THR A 187 -1.95 -1.22 -1.33
N PHE A 188 -1.49 -2.04 -0.38
CA PHE A 188 -2.23 -3.23 0.08
C PHE A 188 -3.50 -2.83 0.81
N ILE A 189 -3.38 -1.85 1.72
CA ILE A 189 -4.51 -1.29 2.46
C ILE A 189 -5.50 -0.66 1.47
N LEU A 190 -5.02 0.17 0.54
CA LEU A 190 -5.86 0.79 -0.49
C LEU A 190 -6.55 -0.25 -1.38
N SER A 191 -5.87 -1.33 -1.78
CA SER A 191 -6.48 -2.42 -2.55
C SER A 191 -7.69 -3.00 -1.84
N SER A 192 -7.54 -3.31 -0.55
CA SER A 192 -8.63 -3.84 0.28
C SER A 192 -9.76 -2.82 0.42
N THR A 193 -9.43 -1.58 0.78
CA THR A 193 -10.40 -0.49 0.99
C THR A 193 -11.27 -0.20 -0.23
N TYR A 194 -10.69 -0.21 -1.44
CA TYR A 194 -11.43 0.10 -2.68
C TYR A 194 -11.85 -1.15 -3.47
N SER A 195 -11.65 -2.34 -2.91
CA SER A 195 -11.88 -3.62 -3.60
C SER A 195 -11.20 -3.68 -4.98
N LYS A 196 -9.96 -3.18 -5.07
CA LYS A 196 -9.18 -3.17 -6.30
C LYS A 196 -8.20 -4.33 -6.32
N PRO A 197 -8.22 -5.20 -7.33
CA PRO A 197 -7.22 -6.25 -7.43
C PRO A 197 -5.83 -5.66 -7.64
N MET A 198 -4.82 -6.35 -7.15
CA MET A 198 -3.42 -5.96 -7.34
C MET A 198 -2.73 -6.77 -8.42
N LEU A 199 -1.68 -6.17 -8.99
CA LEU A 199 -0.68 -6.85 -9.78
C LEU A 199 0.57 -6.96 -8.89
N CYS A 200 0.86 -8.15 -8.36
CA CYS A 200 1.90 -8.37 -7.37
C CYS A 200 3.01 -9.28 -7.88
N HIS A 201 4.24 -9.04 -7.44
CA HIS A 201 5.29 -10.03 -7.65
C HIS A 201 4.96 -11.35 -6.95
N LYS A 202 5.32 -12.49 -7.55
CA LYS A 202 5.02 -13.86 -7.08
C LYS A 202 5.53 -14.16 -5.67
N MET A 203 6.51 -13.42 -5.17
CA MET A 203 6.97 -13.49 -3.77
C MET A 203 5.84 -13.31 -2.75
N PHE A 204 4.78 -12.58 -3.10
CA PHE A 204 3.63 -12.36 -2.22
C PHE A 204 2.60 -13.48 -2.29
N ASN A 205 2.72 -14.44 -3.23
CA ASN A 205 1.81 -15.58 -3.32
C ASN A 205 2.08 -16.58 -2.20
N THR A 206 1.62 -16.25 -1.00
CA THR A 206 1.79 -17.02 0.23
C THR A 206 0.44 -17.25 0.88
N ASN A 207 0.31 -18.30 1.69
CA ASN A 207 -0.94 -18.62 2.40
C ASN A 207 -1.40 -17.53 3.39
N LEU A 208 -0.53 -16.58 3.73
CA LEU A 208 -0.86 -15.47 4.63
C LEU A 208 -1.27 -14.19 3.88
N PHE A 209 -1.03 -14.14 2.57
CA PHE A 209 -1.34 -12.97 1.74
C PHE A 209 -2.78 -13.05 1.25
N ASP A 210 -3.68 -12.40 1.99
CA ASP A 210 -5.13 -12.46 1.77
C ASP A 210 -5.66 -11.24 0.99
N TYR A 211 -4.95 -10.85 -0.06
CA TYR A 211 -5.41 -9.77 -0.95
C TYR A 211 -5.73 -10.32 -2.34
N SER A 212 -6.77 -9.77 -2.95
CA SER A 212 -7.11 -10.02 -4.35
C SER A 212 -5.96 -9.57 -5.26
N ALA A 213 -5.25 -10.52 -5.88
CA ALA A 213 -4.09 -10.21 -6.70
C ALA A 213 -3.89 -11.21 -7.85
N LEU A 214 -3.33 -10.72 -8.95
CA LEU A 214 -2.64 -11.53 -9.95
C LEU A 214 -1.15 -11.49 -9.66
N PHE A 215 -0.50 -12.64 -9.79
CA PHE A 215 0.92 -12.78 -9.51
C PHE A 215 1.73 -12.91 -10.79
N TYR A 216 2.87 -12.22 -10.83
CA TYR A 216 3.83 -12.27 -11.92
C TYR A 216 5.25 -12.37 -11.38
N SER A 217 6.17 -12.90 -12.18
CA SER A 217 7.61 -12.98 -11.87
C SER A 217 8.43 -12.15 -12.85
N THR A 218 7.91 -11.90 -14.05
CA THR A 218 8.58 -11.17 -15.14
C THR A 218 7.63 -10.14 -15.77
N SER A 219 8.19 -9.19 -16.52
CA SER A 219 7.44 -8.22 -17.34
C SER A 219 6.54 -8.93 -18.36
N ALA A 220 7.04 -9.96 -19.04
CA ALA A 220 6.27 -10.76 -19.98
C ALA A 220 5.05 -11.47 -19.35
N GLU A 221 5.20 -12.07 -18.16
CA GLU A 221 4.06 -12.68 -17.43
C GLU A 221 3.01 -11.65 -17.06
N LEU A 222 3.44 -10.45 -16.64
CA LEU A 222 2.55 -9.35 -16.32
C LEU A 222 1.79 -8.86 -17.56
N ILE A 223 2.47 -8.65 -18.68
CA ILE A 223 1.85 -8.24 -19.95
C ILE A 223 0.82 -9.28 -20.41
N ASN A 224 1.15 -10.57 -20.33
CA ASN A 224 0.21 -11.64 -20.69
C ASN A 224 -1.03 -11.63 -19.79
N SER A 225 -0.84 -11.39 -18.48
CA SER A 225 -1.95 -11.25 -17.54
C SER A 225 -2.86 -10.08 -17.91
N LEU A 226 -2.29 -8.93 -18.27
CA LEU A 226 -3.02 -7.74 -18.71
C LEU A 226 -3.80 -7.98 -20.01
N LYS A 227 -3.22 -8.70 -20.98
CA LYS A 227 -3.89 -9.07 -22.24
C LYS A 227 -5.06 -10.03 -22.04
N SER A 228 -4.93 -10.95 -21.09
CA SER A 228 -5.95 -11.98 -20.84
C SER A 228 -7.24 -11.46 -20.20
N ASN A 229 -7.28 -10.18 -19.78
CA ASN A 229 -8.38 -9.61 -18.99
C ASN A 229 -8.77 -10.44 -17.75
N ARG A 230 -7.86 -11.29 -17.27
CA ARG A 230 -8.07 -12.13 -16.09
C ARG A 230 -8.30 -11.22 -14.89
N LYS A 231 -9.31 -11.53 -14.08
CA LYS A 231 -9.54 -10.88 -12.79
C LYS A 231 -9.36 -11.92 -11.69
N PRO A 232 -8.63 -11.61 -10.61
CA PRO A 232 -8.55 -12.51 -9.47
C PRO A 232 -9.91 -12.53 -8.75
N SER A 233 -10.09 -13.52 -7.87
CA SER A 233 -11.24 -13.55 -6.97
C SER A 233 -11.31 -12.25 -6.16
N LYS A 234 -12.48 -11.63 -6.09
CA LYS A 234 -12.68 -10.43 -5.28
C LYS A 234 -12.58 -10.82 -3.80
N SER A 235 -11.77 -10.10 -3.05
CA SER A 235 -11.89 -10.06 -1.59
C SER A 235 -12.94 -9.00 -1.23
N PRO A 236 -13.89 -9.30 -0.34
CA PRO A 236 -14.85 -8.29 0.09
C PRO A 236 -14.13 -7.12 0.78
N ALA A 237 -14.59 -5.89 0.53
CA ALA A 237 -14.09 -4.72 1.25
C ALA A 237 -14.31 -4.91 2.76
N PRO A 238 -13.35 -4.52 3.61
CA PRO A 238 -13.59 -4.47 5.04
C PRO A 238 -14.70 -3.46 5.36
N VAL A 239 -15.55 -3.80 6.33
CA VAL A 239 -16.60 -2.90 6.82
C VAL A 239 -15.99 -1.93 7.82
N PHE A 240 -15.91 -0.64 7.46
CA PHE A 240 -15.34 0.42 8.30
C PHE A 240 -15.92 0.42 9.72
N GLU A 241 -17.24 0.24 9.85
CA GLU A 241 -17.92 0.22 11.15
C GLU A 241 -17.49 -0.94 12.04
N GLN A 242 -17.20 -2.10 11.46
CA GLN A 242 -16.65 -3.23 12.19
C GLN A 242 -15.23 -2.95 12.67
N ASP A 243 -14.38 -2.40 11.79
CA ASP A 243 -13.01 -1.97 12.14
C ASP A 243 -13.02 -0.91 13.25
N ARG A 244 -13.96 0.06 13.19
CA ARG A 244 -14.16 1.10 14.20
C ARG A 244 -14.55 0.50 15.55
N SER A 245 -15.46 -0.46 15.56
CA SER A 245 -15.88 -1.18 16.77
C SER A 245 -14.72 -1.99 17.37
N ASN A 246 -13.99 -2.74 16.54
CA ASN A 246 -12.81 -3.50 16.95
C ASN A 246 -11.73 -2.59 17.54
N TYR A 247 -11.46 -1.46 16.89
CA TYR A 247 -10.54 -0.44 17.38
C TYR A 247 -10.97 0.08 18.75
N TYR A 248 -12.23 0.52 18.88
CA TYR A 248 -12.77 1.09 20.12
C TYR A 248 -12.73 0.10 21.27
N SER A 249 -13.18 -1.14 21.05
CA SER A 249 -13.11 -2.22 22.04
C SER A 249 -11.68 -2.46 22.51
N PHE A 250 -10.73 -2.46 21.59
CA PHE A 250 -9.32 -2.72 21.91
C PHE A 250 -8.67 -1.57 22.70
N VAL A 251 -8.99 -0.31 22.40
CA VAL A 251 -8.39 0.82 23.12
C VAL A 251 -9.06 1.14 24.45
N THR A 252 -10.32 0.74 24.64
CA THR A 252 -11.06 0.90 25.91
C THR A 252 -10.88 -0.26 26.88
N HIS A 253 -10.71 -1.49 26.36
CA HIS A 253 -10.41 -2.69 27.14
C HIS A 253 -9.04 -3.32 26.79
N PRO A 254 -7.93 -2.54 26.78
CA PRO A 254 -6.60 -3.01 26.40
C PRO A 254 -5.87 -3.79 27.50
#